data_AF-A0A844MWA5-F1
#
_entry.id   AF-A0A844MWA5-F1
#
_cell.length_a   1.000
_cell.length_b   1.000
_cell.length_c   1.000
_cell.angle_alpha   90.00
_cell.angle_beta   90.00
_cell.angle_gamma   90.00
#
_symmetry.space_group_name_H-M   'P 1'
#
loop_
_entity.id
_entity.type
_entity.pdbx_description
1 polymer ?
#
loop_
_entity_poly.entity_id
_entity_poly.type
_entity_poly.pdbx_seq_one_letter_code
_entity_poly.pdbx_strand_id
1 'polypeptide(L)'
;FIIYLCANCTNGLLEEEKKKLERRVREYKNFEIKYYLIDDLVNLITKGKNRKVHAKLKAIDNNFFETSDGDLRSLITQVDIREIIRIVIDDETLRGDAFLTSYDILKNYGIIEDAFQDNVRMYLKNSKINRSIKKTALSDGNYRFFYFNNGITITCDKFNYQKMRSPIITLENIQVVNGGQTIHALYEAFIEDPSKFEDVDILCRIYETDNLFLKSQVAEYTNSQNPVKSRDVRSIDFVQQKLEQEFLAMGFYYERKRNQHHGQPKSLRLDAEKAGQVLMSFYNKMPLEATNRKFYIFGDRYEEIFTDNINAEKVLLPYNSIKNRRREKTDKR
;
A
#
# COMPACT_ATOMS: atom_id res chain seq x y z
N PHE A 1 -19.57 30.31 -34.68
CA PHE A 1 -18.54 30.94 -33.83
C PHE A 1 -18.41 30.14 -32.55
N ILE A 2 -17.18 29.78 -32.18
CA ILE A 2 -16.92 29.07 -30.93
C ILE A 2 -16.33 30.08 -29.95
N ILE A 3 -16.96 30.23 -28.78
CA ILE A 3 -16.49 31.06 -27.68
C ILE A 3 -15.75 30.14 -26.71
N TYR A 4 -14.47 30.40 -26.53
CA TYR A 4 -13.63 29.68 -25.56
C TYR A 4 -13.56 30.49 -24.27
N LEU A 5 -14.08 29.94 -23.19
CA LEU A 5 -14.00 30.52 -21.85
C LEU A 5 -12.94 29.76 -21.07
N CYS A 6 -11.77 30.39 -20.94
CA CYS A 6 -10.62 29.84 -20.26
C CYS A 6 -10.45 30.53 -18.91
N ALA A 7 -10.28 29.76 -17.84
CA ALA A 7 -10.07 30.31 -16.50
C ALA A 7 -8.91 29.59 -15.78
N ASN A 8 -8.09 30.37 -15.07
CA ASN A 8 -7.01 29.85 -14.23
C ASN A 8 -7.51 29.49 -12.83
N CYS A 9 -8.56 28.66 -12.77
CA CYS A 9 -9.15 28.18 -11.53
C CYS A 9 -9.68 26.75 -11.71
N THR A 10 -9.69 25.98 -10.64
CA THR A 10 -10.19 24.59 -10.60
C THR A 10 -11.71 24.54 -10.55
N ASN A 11 -12.34 25.48 -9.83
CA ASN A 11 -13.78 25.64 -9.82
C ASN A 11 -14.17 26.65 -10.90
N GLY A 12 -14.96 26.21 -11.87
CA GLY A 12 -15.50 27.06 -12.95
C GLY A 12 -16.60 28.01 -12.47
N LEU A 13 -17.41 28.50 -13.42
CA LEU A 13 -18.58 29.32 -13.11
C LEU A 13 -19.56 28.54 -12.21
N LEU A 14 -20.18 29.25 -11.27
CA LEU A 14 -21.31 28.72 -10.52
C LEU A 14 -22.43 28.34 -11.50
N GLU A 15 -23.12 27.23 -11.23
CA GLU A 15 -24.13 26.67 -12.15
C GLU A 15 -25.23 27.67 -12.55
N GLU A 16 -25.63 28.57 -11.64
CA GLU A 16 -26.59 29.62 -11.97
C GLU A 16 -26.05 30.66 -12.97
N GLU A 17 -24.78 31.02 -12.86
CA GLU A 17 -24.14 31.99 -13.76
C GLU A 17 -23.86 31.38 -15.13
N LYS A 18 -23.42 30.11 -15.15
CA LYS A 18 -23.25 29.33 -16.37
C LYS A 18 -24.55 29.24 -17.17
N LYS A 19 -25.67 28.89 -16.50
CA LYS A 19 -26.99 28.84 -17.14
C LYS A 19 -27.44 30.19 -17.69
N LYS A 20 -27.19 31.29 -16.96
CA LYS A 20 -27.50 32.65 -17.43
C LYS A 20 -26.70 33.01 -18.69
N LEU A 21 -25.41 32.67 -18.73
CA LEU A 21 -24.53 32.92 -19.87
C LEU A 21 -24.95 32.12 -21.11
N GLU A 22 -25.17 30.81 -20.95
CA GLU A 22 -25.60 29.94 -22.04
C GLU A 22 -26.98 30.31 -22.58
N ARG A 23 -27.90 30.80 -21.73
CA ARG A 23 -29.22 31.27 -22.16
C ARG A 23 -29.11 32.47 -23.08
N ARG A 24 -28.27 33.45 -22.73
CA ARG A 24 -28.02 34.65 -23.54
C ARG A 24 -27.33 34.33 -24.87
N VAL A 25 -26.37 33.43 -24.87
CA VAL A 25 -25.65 33.07 -26.10
C VAL A 25 -26.53 32.23 -27.05
N ARG A 26 -27.47 31.43 -26.52
CA ARG A 26 -28.47 30.70 -27.32
C ARG A 26 -29.42 31.60 -28.12
N GLU A 27 -29.55 32.88 -27.76
CA GLU A 27 -30.33 33.87 -28.53
C GLU A 27 -29.69 34.16 -29.90
N TYR A 28 -28.40 33.87 -30.07
CA TYR A 28 -27.66 34.02 -31.32
C TYR A 28 -27.48 32.67 -32.01
N LYS A 29 -27.98 32.54 -33.25
CA LYS A 29 -27.79 31.33 -34.06
C LYS A 29 -26.30 31.16 -34.41
N ASN A 30 -25.81 29.92 -34.33
CA ASN A 30 -24.44 29.50 -34.69
C ASN A 30 -23.33 29.83 -33.66
N PHE A 31 -23.63 29.92 -32.37
CA PHE A 31 -22.63 30.02 -31.31
C PHE A 31 -22.54 28.75 -30.46
N GLU A 32 -21.31 28.31 -30.17
CA GLU A 32 -20.99 27.21 -29.26
C GLU A 32 -20.06 27.75 -28.16
N ILE A 33 -20.30 27.41 -26.89
CA ILE A 33 -19.41 27.79 -25.80
C ILE A 33 -18.64 26.55 -25.35
N LYS A 34 -17.31 26.67 -25.26
CA LYS A 34 -16.44 25.67 -24.66
C LYS A 34 -15.75 26.26 -23.43
N TYR A 35 -15.81 25.53 -22.32
CA TYR A 35 -15.14 25.92 -21.08
C TYR A 35 -13.86 25.10 -20.92
N TYR A 36 -12.77 25.78 -20.58
CA TYR A 36 -11.48 25.17 -20.25
C TYR A 36 -11.00 25.72 -18.93
N LEU A 37 -10.95 24.87 -17.91
CA LEU A 37 -10.42 25.20 -16.59
C LEU A 37 -8.92 24.89 -16.52
N ILE A 38 -8.28 25.27 -15.41
CA ILE A 38 -6.85 25.03 -15.24
C ILE A 38 -6.51 23.53 -15.32
N ASP A 39 -7.40 22.67 -14.80
CA ASP A 39 -7.23 21.23 -14.88
C ASP A 39 -7.31 20.74 -16.34
N ASP A 40 -8.21 21.31 -17.15
CA ASP A 40 -8.33 20.97 -18.57
C ASP A 40 -7.09 21.41 -19.36
N LEU A 41 -6.55 22.59 -19.05
CA LEU A 41 -5.36 23.14 -19.70
C LEU A 41 -4.09 22.38 -19.30
N VAL A 42 -3.93 22.08 -18.01
CA VAL A 42 -2.85 21.22 -17.52
C VAL A 42 -2.96 19.85 -18.18
N ASN A 43 -4.15 19.26 -18.20
CA ASN A 43 -4.41 18.01 -18.92
C ASN A 43 -4.09 18.10 -20.41
N LEU A 44 -4.36 19.23 -21.08
CA LEU A 44 -4.05 19.39 -22.50
C LEU A 44 -2.54 19.41 -22.76
N ILE A 45 -1.78 20.06 -21.87
CA ILE A 45 -0.32 20.16 -21.93
C ILE A 45 0.35 18.82 -21.57
N THR A 46 -0.24 18.07 -20.64
CA THR A 46 0.30 16.77 -20.18
C THR A 46 -0.16 15.59 -21.05
N LYS A 47 -1.38 15.61 -21.61
CA LYS A 47 -1.92 14.53 -22.46
C LYS A 47 -1.08 14.21 -23.69
N GLY A 48 -0.28 15.16 -24.19
CA GLY A 48 0.63 14.93 -25.30
C GLY A 48 1.78 13.97 -25.00
N LYS A 49 1.98 13.55 -23.74
CA LYS A 49 3.11 12.71 -23.33
C LYS A 49 2.75 11.30 -22.86
N ASN A 50 1.48 11.03 -22.53
CA ASN A 50 1.13 9.80 -21.82
C ASN A 50 0.46 8.79 -22.75
N ARG A 51 1.02 7.58 -22.81
CA ARG A 51 0.48 6.47 -23.60
C ARG A 51 -0.70 5.86 -22.83
N LYS A 52 -1.86 5.75 -23.48
CA LYS A 52 -2.98 4.98 -22.92
C LYS A 52 -2.58 3.52 -22.80
N VAL A 53 -2.80 2.93 -21.63
CA VAL A 53 -2.42 1.54 -21.35
C VAL A 53 -3.66 0.65 -21.39
N HIS A 54 -3.85 -0.08 -22.48
CA HIS A 54 -4.90 -1.08 -22.61
C HIS A 54 -4.36 -2.47 -22.27
N ALA A 55 -5.20 -3.32 -21.67
CA ALA A 55 -4.83 -4.68 -21.30
C ALA A 55 -6.04 -5.62 -21.27
N LYS A 56 -5.78 -6.93 -21.37
CA LYS A 56 -6.74 -7.97 -20.99
C LYS A 56 -6.19 -8.75 -19.82
N LEU A 57 -7.02 -9.03 -18.83
CA LEU A 57 -6.65 -9.73 -17.61
C LEU A 57 -7.51 -10.97 -17.46
N LYS A 58 -6.90 -12.13 -17.24
CA LYS A 58 -7.61 -13.37 -16.97
C LYS A 58 -7.83 -13.57 -15.47
N ALA A 59 -9.09 -13.65 -15.07
CA ALA A 59 -9.46 -14.01 -13.71
C ALA A 59 -9.40 -15.52 -13.49
N ILE A 60 -9.25 -15.93 -12.22
CA ILE A 60 -9.18 -17.34 -11.83
C ILE A 60 -10.56 -17.82 -11.37
N ASP A 61 -11.04 -18.89 -12.01
CA ASP A 61 -12.25 -19.62 -11.68
C ASP A 61 -13.49 -18.69 -11.59
N ASN A 62 -14.39 -18.94 -10.65
CA ASN A 62 -15.55 -18.10 -10.34
C ASN A 62 -15.29 -17.13 -9.17
N ASN A 63 -14.02 -16.88 -8.82
CA ASN A 63 -13.63 -16.08 -7.65
C ASN A 63 -13.64 -14.58 -7.97
N PHE A 64 -14.78 -14.08 -8.45
CA PHE A 64 -14.99 -12.68 -8.73
C PHE A 64 -16.29 -12.14 -8.12
N PHE A 65 -16.23 -10.90 -7.65
CA PHE A 65 -17.35 -10.17 -7.08
C PHE A 65 -17.43 -8.81 -7.75
N GLU A 66 -18.62 -8.46 -8.26
CA GLU A 66 -18.89 -7.18 -8.89
C GLU A 66 -19.94 -6.42 -8.08
N THR A 67 -19.70 -5.13 -7.83
CA THR A 67 -20.73 -4.19 -7.35
C THR A 67 -20.71 -2.92 -8.19
N SER A 68 -21.88 -2.29 -8.31
CA SER A 68 -22.07 -1.04 -9.03
C SER A 68 -22.93 -0.13 -8.17
N ASP A 69 -22.35 0.97 -7.70
CA ASP A 69 -22.99 1.91 -6.79
C ASP A 69 -22.79 3.33 -7.34
N GLY A 70 -23.87 3.92 -7.87
CA GLY A 70 -23.81 5.26 -8.46
C GLY A 70 -22.94 5.32 -9.72
N ASP A 71 -21.90 6.15 -9.68
CA ASP A 71 -20.91 6.38 -10.73
C ASP A 71 -19.65 5.51 -10.60
N LEU A 72 -19.65 4.55 -9.66
CA LEU A 72 -18.54 3.62 -9.45
C LEU A 72 -18.97 2.19 -9.73
N ARG A 73 -18.20 1.50 -10.56
CA ARG A 73 -18.31 0.06 -10.76
C ARG A 73 -17.02 -0.61 -10.35
N SER A 74 -17.12 -1.69 -9.58
CA SER A 74 -15.95 -2.39 -9.06
C SER A 74 -16.02 -3.88 -9.30
N LEU A 75 -14.86 -4.46 -9.58
CA LEU A 75 -14.66 -5.89 -9.75
C LEU A 75 -13.49 -6.33 -8.87
N ILE A 76 -13.76 -7.21 -7.93
CA ILE A 76 -12.75 -7.85 -7.09
C ILE A 76 -12.57 -9.26 -7.63
N THR A 77 -11.33 -9.66 -7.92
CA THR A 77 -11.02 -10.96 -8.49
C THR A 77 -9.67 -11.49 -8.04
N GLN A 78 -9.52 -12.81 -8.01
CA GLN A 78 -8.23 -13.48 -7.90
C GLN A 78 -7.58 -13.59 -9.29
N VAL A 79 -6.27 -13.36 -9.35
CA VAL A 79 -5.48 -13.41 -10.59
C VAL A 79 -4.11 -14.02 -10.34
N ASP A 80 -3.57 -14.65 -11.37
CA ASP A 80 -2.19 -15.14 -11.39
C ASP A 80 -1.23 -13.94 -11.34
N ILE A 81 -0.17 -14.01 -10.55
CA ILE A 81 0.80 -12.91 -10.45
C ILE A 81 1.51 -12.62 -11.79
N ARG A 82 1.63 -13.61 -12.68
CA ARG A 82 2.22 -13.45 -14.01
C ARG A 82 1.31 -12.62 -14.92
N GLU A 83 0.00 -12.74 -14.76
CA GLU A 83 -0.98 -11.88 -15.45
C GLU A 83 -0.82 -10.42 -15.03
N ILE A 84 -0.61 -10.16 -13.74
CA ILE A 84 -0.36 -8.80 -13.22
C ILE A 84 0.90 -8.20 -13.82
N ILE A 85 1.98 -8.98 -13.96
CA ILE A 85 3.20 -8.53 -14.64
C ILE A 85 2.88 -8.24 -16.11
N ARG A 86 2.25 -9.18 -16.82
CA ARG A 86 1.94 -9.09 -18.25
C ARG A 86 1.19 -7.81 -18.60
N ILE A 87 0.15 -7.45 -17.83
CA ILE A 87 -0.69 -6.28 -18.13
C ILE A 87 0.04 -4.93 -17.97
N VAL A 88 1.23 -4.91 -17.36
CA VAL A 88 2.06 -3.69 -17.19
C VAL A 88 3.39 -3.74 -17.95
N ILE A 89 3.60 -4.74 -18.82
CA ILE A 89 4.79 -4.79 -19.67
C ILE A 89 4.67 -3.76 -20.81
N ASP A 90 5.77 -3.16 -21.25
CA ASP A 90 5.83 -2.24 -22.40
C ASP A 90 5.77 -2.97 -23.76
N ASP A 91 4.70 -3.75 -23.95
CA ASP A 91 4.31 -4.33 -25.24
C ASP A 91 2.78 -4.48 -25.29
N GLU A 92 2.15 -3.82 -26.27
CA GLU A 92 0.69 -3.81 -26.37
C GLU A 92 0.10 -5.16 -26.76
N THR A 93 0.82 -5.93 -27.57
CA THR A 93 0.40 -7.25 -28.03
C THR A 93 0.34 -8.22 -26.85
N LEU A 94 1.40 -8.26 -26.04
CA LEU A 94 1.48 -9.10 -24.85
C LEU A 94 0.45 -8.70 -23.79
N ARG A 95 0.20 -7.40 -23.58
CA ARG A 95 -0.88 -6.94 -22.69
C ARG A 95 -2.27 -7.38 -23.17
N GLY A 96 -2.47 -7.45 -24.49
CA GLY A 96 -3.72 -7.87 -25.12
C GLY A 96 -3.93 -9.39 -25.19
N ASP A 97 -2.88 -10.20 -24.98
CA ASP A 97 -2.94 -11.65 -25.08
C ASP A 97 -3.19 -12.32 -23.73
N ALA A 98 -4.46 -12.61 -23.43
CA ALA A 98 -4.88 -13.33 -22.22
C ALA A 98 -4.68 -14.86 -22.30
N PHE A 99 -4.13 -15.38 -23.41
CA PHE A 99 -3.90 -16.80 -23.64
C PHE A 99 -2.42 -17.14 -23.80
N LEU A 100 -1.54 -16.24 -23.34
CA LEU A 100 -0.10 -16.42 -23.42
C LEU A 100 0.33 -17.79 -22.87
N THR A 101 1.02 -18.58 -23.69
CA THR A 101 1.40 -19.95 -23.38
C THR A 101 2.67 -20.04 -22.53
N SER A 102 3.57 -19.06 -22.65
CA SER A 102 4.76 -18.93 -21.81
C SER A 102 4.98 -17.47 -21.43
N TYR A 103 5.21 -17.24 -20.14
CA TYR A 103 5.50 -15.93 -19.58
C TYR A 103 6.98 -15.57 -19.63
N ASP A 104 7.87 -16.49 -20.04
CA ASP A 104 9.32 -16.22 -20.09
C ASP A 104 9.66 -15.05 -21.02
N ILE A 105 8.86 -14.85 -22.07
CA ILE A 105 8.99 -13.75 -23.01
C ILE A 105 8.92 -12.37 -22.33
N LEU A 106 8.24 -12.26 -21.19
CA LEU A 106 8.08 -11.00 -20.46
C LEU A 106 9.42 -10.45 -19.93
N LYS A 107 10.45 -11.29 -19.75
CA LYS A 107 11.78 -10.85 -19.32
C LYS A 107 12.47 -9.91 -20.31
N ASN A 108 12.07 -9.97 -21.58
CA ASN A 108 12.69 -9.18 -22.64
C ASN A 108 12.17 -7.75 -22.73
N TYR A 109 11.19 -7.39 -21.88
CA TYR A 109 10.49 -6.11 -21.94
C TYR A 109 10.48 -5.44 -20.58
N GLY A 110 10.58 -4.12 -20.55
CA GLY A 110 10.42 -3.33 -19.33
C GLY A 110 8.97 -3.15 -18.90
N ILE A 111 8.77 -2.52 -17.74
CA ILE A 111 7.45 -2.08 -17.27
C ILE A 111 7.06 -0.76 -17.95
N ILE A 112 5.80 -0.63 -18.36
CA ILE A 112 5.24 0.62 -18.87
C ILE A 112 4.85 1.55 -17.70
N GLU A 113 5.71 2.52 -17.39
CA GLU A 113 5.52 3.47 -16.28
C GLU A 113 4.28 4.36 -16.45
N ASP A 114 3.75 4.51 -17.67
CA ASP A 114 2.47 5.18 -17.92
C ASP A 114 1.31 4.53 -17.15
N ALA A 115 1.40 3.25 -16.78
CA ALA A 115 0.38 2.56 -15.99
C ALA A 115 0.40 2.91 -14.49
N PHE A 116 1.36 3.73 -14.02
CA PHE A 116 1.56 4.01 -12.59
C PHE A 116 1.49 5.51 -12.24
N GLN A 117 1.06 6.36 -13.18
CA GLN A 117 1.09 7.82 -12.99
C GLN A 117 0.17 8.28 -11.86
N ASP A 118 -0.99 7.64 -11.70
CA ASP A 118 -1.93 7.95 -10.60
C ASP A 118 -1.51 7.32 -9.26
N ASN A 119 -0.36 6.63 -9.21
CA ASN A 119 0.15 6.07 -7.96
C ASN A 119 0.86 7.15 -7.13
N VAL A 120 0.29 7.47 -5.97
CA VAL A 120 0.86 8.47 -5.05
C VAL A 120 2.20 8.04 -4.42
N ARG A 121 2.59 6.76 -4.52
CA ARG A 121 3.86 6.24 -4.01
C ARG A 121 4.82 5.99 -5.15
N MET A 122 5.85 6.82 -5.27
CA MET A 122 6.96 6.52 -6.17
C MET A 122 7.62 5.19 -5.81
N TYR A 123 7.98 4.41 -6.83
CA TYR A 123 8.74 3.19 -6.64
C TYR A 123 10.09 3.50 -5.98
N LEU A 124 10.33 2.93 -4.81
CA LEU A 124 11.60 3.03 -4.10
C LEU A 124 12.38 1.75 -4.33
N LYS A 125 13.44 1.84 -5.14
CA LYS A 125 14.39 0.74 -5.35
C LYS A 125 14.99 0.32 -4.00
N ASN A 126 15.13 -0.99 -3.78
CA ASN A 126 15.78 -1.59 -2.60
C ASN A 126 15.13 -1.31 -1.24
N SER A 127 13.80 -1.19 -1.17
CA SER A 127 13.10 -1.07 0.11
C SER A 127 13.06 -2.40 0.90
N LYS A 128 12.90 -2.34 2.24
CA LYS A 128 12.68 -3.54 3.08
C LYS A 128 11.41 -4.28 2.66
N ILE A 129 10.39 -3.55 2.21
CA ILE A 129 9.13 -4.10 1.72
C ILE A 129 9.38 -4.90 0.43
N ASN A 130 10.08 -4.33 -0.55
CA ASN A 130 10.38 -5.02 -1.81
C ASN A 130 11.15 -6.32 -1.54
N ARG A 131 12.17 -6.28 -0.67
CA ARG A 131 12.92 -7.49 -0.28
C ARG A 131 12.03 -8.56 0.35
N SER A 132 11.06 -8.17 1.18
CA SER A 132 10.11 -9.11 1.78
C SER A 132 9.16 -9.72 0.75
N ILE A 133 8.69 -8.92 -0.22
CA ILE A 133 7.83 -9.37 -1.31
C ILE A 133 8.59 -10.36 -2.19
N LYS A 134 9.80 -10.01 -2.64
CA LYS A 134 10.67 -10.90 -3.42
C LYS A 134 10.96 -12.20 -2.67
N LYS A 135 11.32 -12.13 -1.39
CA LYS A 135 11.56 -13.31 -0.56
C LYS A 135 10.33 -14.22 -0.48
N THR A 136 9.13 -13.66 -0.38
CA THR A 136 7.90 -14.45 -0.32
C THR A 136 7.63 -15.12 -1.66
N ALA A 137 7.75 -14.37 -2.76
CA ALA A 137 7.53 -14.86 -4.13
C ALA A 137 8.51 -15.98 -4.51
N LEU A 138 9.78 -15.87 -4.12
CA LEU A 138 10.84 -16.85 -4.44
C LEU A 138 10.92 -18.02 -3.45
N SER A 139 10.13 -18.01 -2.37
CA SER A 139 10.17 -19.07 -1.37
C SER A 139 9.39 -20.30 -1.80
N ASP A 140 9.71 -21.47 -1.24
CA ASP A 140 8.92 -22.70 -1.42
C ASP A 140 7.51 -22.60 -0.77
N GLY A 141 7.25 -21.52 -0.02
CA GLY A 141 5.94 -21.18 0.54
C GLY A 141 5.18 -20.11 -0.25
N ASN A 142 5.50 -19.92 -1.53
CA ASN A 142 4.91 -18.90 -2.41
C ASN A 142 3.38 -18.97 -2.51
N TYR A 143 2.74 -20.13 -2.29
CA TYR A 143 1.27 -20.23 -2.19
C TYR A 143 0.66 -19.33 -1.10
N ARG A 144 1.46 -18.90 -0.11
CA ARG A 144 1.04 -17.94 0.93
C ARG A 144 1.01 -16.49 0.43
N PHE A 145 1.48 -16.22 -0.79
CA PHE A 145 1.61 -14.87 -1.34
C PHE A 145 0.26 -14.14 -1.37
N PHE A 146 -0.82 -14.84 -1.75
CA PHE A 146 -2.18 -14.32 -1.72
C PHE A 146 -2.58 -13.78 -0.34
N TYR A 147 -2.13 -14.44 0.74
CA TYR A 147 -2.49 -14.10 2.12
C TYR A 147 -1.58 -13.03 2.74
N PHE A 148 -0.33 -12.93 2.29
CA PHE A 148 0.66 -12.02 2.87
C PHE A 148 0.70 -10.64 2.20
N ASN A 149 0.05 -10.49 1.04
CA ASN A 149 0.01 -9.24 0.30
C ASN A 149 -1.40 -8.64 0.30
N ASN A 150 -1.48 -7.31 0.33
CA ASN A 150 -2.76 -6.57 0.36
C ASN A 150 -3.53 -6.60 -0.99
N GLY A 151 -2.90 -7.15 -2.02
CA GLY A 151 -3.40 -7.16 -3.39
C GLY A 151 -2.93 -5.97 -4.23
N ILE A 152 -3.49 -5.86 -5.42
CA ILE A 152 -3.31 -4.78 -6.39
C ILE A 152 -4.64 -4.05 -6.55
N THR A 153 -4.59 -2.73 -6.68
CA THR A 153 -5.75 -1.92 -7.06
C THR A 153 -5.46 -1.20 -8.35
N ILE A 154 -6.34 -1.40 -9.33
CA ILE A 154 -6.30 -0.83 -10.67
C ILE A 154 -7.55 0.03 -10.86
N THR A 155 -7.39 1.24 -11.36
CA THR A 155 -8.49 2.02 -11.95
C THR A 155 -8.41 1.90 -13.46
N CYS A 156 -9.54 1.99 -14.15
CA CYS A 156 -9.62 1.98 -15.61
C CYS A 156 -10.76 2.88 -16.07
N ASP A 157 -10.69 3.34 -17.31
CA ASP A 157 -11.78 4.11 -17.93
C ASP A 157 -13.02 3.22 -18.12
N LYS A 158 -12.80 1.94 -18.42
CA LYS A 158 -13.87 0.96 -18.63
C LYS A 158 -13.35 -0.47 -18.45
N PHE A 159 -14.19 -1.36 -17.91
CA PHE A 159 -13.94 -2.80 -18.01
C PHE A 159 -15.13 -3.58 -18.55
N ASN A 160 -14.86 -4.64 -19.31
CA ASN A 160 -15.89 -5.54 -19.82
C ASN A 160 -15.44 -7.00 -19.77
N TYR A 161 -16.37 -7.89 -19.39
CA TYR A 161 -16.10 -9.31 -19.29
C TYR A 161 -17.41 -10.10 -19.43
N GLN A 162 -17.29 -11.37 -19.84
CA GLN A 162 -18.41 -12.31 -19.86
C GLN A 162 -18.47 -13.04 -18.53
N LYS A 163 -19.66 -13.20 -17.94
CA LYS A 163 -19.86 -13.94 -16.69
C LYS A 163 -19.76 -15.44 -16.95
N MET A 164 -18.53 -15.94 -16.99
CA MET A 164 -18.18 -17.34 -17.17
C MET A 164 -17.02 -17.71 -16.25
N ARG A 165 -16.68 -19.00 -16.18
CA ARG A 165 -15.51 -19.47 -15.43
C ARG A 165 -14.23 -18.89 -16.03
N SER A 166 -13.36 -18.38 -15.17
CA SER A 166 -12.07 -17.76 -15.54
C SER A 166 -12.22 -16.69 -16.63
N PRO A 167 -13.02 -15.63 -16.39
CA PRO A 167 -13.37 -14.69 -17.42
C PRO A 167 -12.18 -13.82 -17.84
N ILE A 168 -12.18 -13.40 -19.11
CA ILE A 168 -11.23 -12.43 -19.63
C ILE A 168 -11.84 -11.05 -19.49
N ILE A 169 -11.17 -10.22 -18.69
CA ILE A 169 -11.56 -8.85 -18.39
C ILE A 169 -10.77 -7.93 -19.32
N THR A 170 -11.47 -7.28 -20.24
CA THR A 170 -10.89 -6.23 -21.09
C THR A 170 -10.87 -4.94 -20.29
N LEU A 171 -9.70 -4.29 -20.23
CA LEU A 171 -9.45 -3.09 -19.43
C LEU A 171 -8.97 -1.95 -20.34
N GLU A 172 -9.66 -0.82 -20.29
CA GLU A 172 -9.31 0.38 -21.04
C GLU A 172 -8.56 1.38 -20.15
N ASN A 173 -7.36 1.79 -20.59
CA ASN A 173 -6.57 2.84 -19.96
C ASN A 173 -6.37 2.63 -18.45
N ILE A 174 -5.67 1.55 -18.09
CA ILE A 174 -5.44 1.16 -16.70
C ILE A 174 -4.48 2.12 -15.99
N GLN A 175 -4.69 2.27 -14.69
CA GLN A 175 -3.79 2.93 -13.76
C GLN A 175 -3.70 2.13 -12.45
N VAL A 176 -2.49 1.75 -12.04
CA VAL A 176 -2.24 1.03 -10.79
C VAL A 176 -2.12 2.03 -9.65
N VAL A 177 -3.20 2.24 -8.90
CA VAL A 177 -3.27 3.18 -7.79
C VAL A 177 -2.78 2.59 -6.45
N ASN A 178 -2.72 1.26 -6.34
CA ASN A 178 -2.10 0.56 -5.22
C ASN A 178 -1.40 -0.72 -5.68
N GLY A 179 -0.25 -1.04 -5.07
CA GLY A 179 0.53 -2.21 -5.42
C GLY A 179 1.72 -1.94 -6.35
N GLY A 180 2.06 -0.67 -6.64
CA GLY A 180 3.22 -0.31 -7.47
C GLY A 180 4.52 -0.98 -7.02
N GLN A 181 4.86 -0.91 -5.73
CA GLN A 181 6.03 -1.62 -5.18
C GLN A 181 5.93 -3.14 -5.32
N THR A 182 4.73 -3.71 -5.14
CA THR A 182 4.49 -5.14 -5.27
C THR A 182 4.74 -5.62 -6.69
N ILE A 183 4.19 -4.93 -7.70
CA ILE A 183 4.36 -5.28 -9.11
C ILE A 183 5.83 -5.20 -9.53
N HIS A 184 6.53 -4.12 -9.16
CA HIS A 184 7.96 -3.98 -9.47
C HIS A 184 8.80 -5.06 -8.78
N ALA A 185 8.54 -5.35 -7.51
CA ALA A 185 9.23 -6.41 -6.79
C ALA A 185 8.95 -7.79 -7.39
N LEU A 186 7.70 -8.07 -7.78
CA LEU A 186 7.31 -9.30 -8.47
C LEU A 186 8.01 -9.43 -9.82
N TYR A 187 8.05 -8.37 -10.63
CA TYR A 187 8.75 -8.38 -11.90
C TYR A 187 10.26 -8.64 -11.73
N GLU A 188 10.91 -7.99 -10.77
CA GLU A 188 12.32 -8.27 -10.50
C GLU A 188 12.57 -9.70 -10.01
N ALA A 189 11.66 -10.27 -9.19
CA ALA A 189 11.75 -11.66 -8.75
C ALA A 189 11.44 -12.65 -9.89
N PHE A 190 10.54 -12.30 -10.80
CA PHE A 190 10.22 -13.09 -11.98
C PHE A 190 11.41 -13.17 -12.94
N ILE A 191 12.15 -12.08 -13.13
CA ILE A 191 13.39 -12.10 -13.92
C ILE A 191 14.42 -13.05 -13.28
N GLU A 192 14.54 -13.02 -11.96
CA GLU A 192 15.46 -13.84 -11.18
C GLU A 192 15.15 -15.34 -11.30
N ASP A 193 13.89 -15.74 -11.07
CA ASP A 193 13.44 -17.14 -11.21
C ASP A 193 11.95 -17.25 -11.55
N PRO A 194 11.58 -17.42 -12.84
CA PRO A 194 10.19 -17.61 -13.27
C PRO A 194 9.54 -18.89 -12.76
N SER A 195 10.34 -19.92 -12.49
CA SER A 195 9.80 -21.23 -12.12
C SER A 195 9.04 -21.17 -10.78
N LYS A 196 9.34 -20.17 -9.95
CA LYS A 196 8.66 -19.90 -8.68
C LYS A 196 7.33 -19.17 -8.83
N PHE A 197 6.91 -18.82 -10.05
CA PHE A 197 5.70 -18.05 -10.31
C PHE A 197 4.55 -18.90 -10.86
N GLU A 198 4.71 -20.22 -10.92
CA GLU A 198 3.62 -21.15 -11.24
C GLU A 198 2.62 -21.24 -10.07
N ASP A 199 1.33 -21.16 -10.39
CA ASP A 199 0.21 -21.30 -9.44
C ASP A 199 0.28 -20.36 -8.22
N VAL A 200 0.80 -19.14 -8.43
CA VAL A 200 0.84 -18.10 -7.40
C VAL A 200 -0.16 -17.00 -7.73
N ASP A 201 -1.05 -16.73 -6.77
CA ASP A 201 -2.16 -15.82 -6.96
C ASP A 201 -2.05 -14.56 -6.10
N ILE A 202 -2.72 -13.51 -6.55
CA ILE A 202 -2.89 -12.26 -5.83
C ILE A 202 -4.32 -11.73 -5.98
N LEU A 203 -4.78 -11.03 -4.95
CA LEU A 203 -6.05 -10.31 -4.98
C LEU A 203 -5.92 -9.06 -5.86
N CYS A 204 -6.83 -8.88 -6.81
CA CYS A 204 -6.90 -7.71 -7.68
C CYS A 204 -8.26 -7.01 -7.50
N ARG A 205 -8.23 -5.69 -7.37
CA ARG A 205 -9.42 -4.82 -7.34
C ARG A 205 -9.37 -3.91 -8.54
N ILE A 206 -10.43 -3.89 -9.33
CA ILE A 206 -10.56 -3.08 -10.54
C ILE A 206 -11.71 -2.12 -10.33
N TYR A 207 -11.45 -0.82 -10.45
CA TYR A 207 -12.46 0.22 -10.37
C TYR A 207 -12.62 0.88 -11.74
N GLU A 208 -13.84 0.88 -12.27
CA GLU A 208 -14.22 1.62 -13.47
C GLU A 208 -14.73 3.00 -13.04
N THR A 209 -14.10 4.05 -13.59
CA THR A 209 -14.55 5.43 -13.44
C THR A 209 -13.93 6.29 -14.55
N ASP A 210 -14.75 7.13 -15.16
CA ASP A 210 -14.31 8.18 -16.09
C ASP A 210 -14.01 9.51 -15.38
N ASN A 211 -14.30 9.60 -14.08
CA ASN A 211 -14.13 10.78 -13.26
C ASN A 211 -12.72 10.83 -12.65
N LEU A 212 -11.88 11.74 -13.16
CA LEU A 212 -10.50 11.96 -12.68
C LEU A 212 -10.44 12.30 -11.18
N PHE A 213 -11.45 12.99 -10.64
CA PHE A 213 -11.51 13.30 -9.22
C PHE A 213 -11.70 12.04 -8.38
N LEU A 214 -12.58 11.12 -8.82
CA LEU A 214 -12.76 9.83 -8.16
C LEU A 214 -11.51 8.96 -8.24
N LYS A 215 -10.79 8.95 -9.36
CA LYS A 215 -9.50 8.23 -9.46
C LYS A 215 -8.50 8.70 -8.40
N SER A 216 -8.36 10.01 -8.26
CA SER A 216 -7.50 10.63 -7.24
C SER A 216 -7.95 10.27 -5.81
N GLN A 217 -9.25 10.32 -5.52
CA GLN A 217 -9.78 9.93 -4.21
C GLN A 217 -9.55 8.44 -3.91
N VAL A 218 -9.81 7.55 -4.88
CA VAL A 218 -9.53 6.12 -4.72
C VAL A 218 -8.05 5.90 -4.42
N ALA A 219 -7.15 6.58 -5.14
CA ALA A 219 -5.72 6.53 -4.87
C ALA A 219 -5.38 7.05 -3.46
N GLU A 220 -5.94 8.18 -3.04
CA GLU A 220 -5.72 8.76 -1.71
C GLU A 220 -6.22 7.81 -0.59
N TYR A 221 -7.48 7.37 -0.65
CA TYR A 221 -8.08 6.53 0.38
C TYR A 221 -7.45 5.14 0.46
N THR A 222 -7.04 4.57 -0.67
CA THR A 222 -6.34 3.28 -0.67
C THR A 222 -4.94 3.41 -0.06
N ASN A 223 -4.33 4.60 -0.09
CA ASN A 223 -2.97 4.84 0.43
C ASN A 223 -2.91 5.53 1.80
N SER A 224 -4.04 6.03 2.33
CA SER A 224 -4.13 6.82 3.56
C SER A 224 -4.14 6.00 4.85
N GLN A 225 -4.16 4.66 4.77
CA GLN A 225 -3.98 3.81 5.94
C GLN A 225 -2.58 3.99 6.54
N ASN A 226 -2.53 4.38 7.82
CA ASN A 226 -1.27 4.51 8.55
C ASN A 226 -0.49 3.19 8.53
N PRO A 227 0.82 3.22 8.22
CA PRO A 227 1.63 2.01 8.25
C PRO A 227 1.65 1.43 9.67
N VAL A 228 1.32 0.14 9.78
CA VAL A 228 1.46 -0.61 11.04
C VAL A 228 2.94 -0.66 11.40
N LYS A 229 3.30 -0.18 12.59
CA LYS A 229 4.71 -0.17 13.01
C LYS A 229 5.14 -1.59 13.40
N SER A 230 6.40 -1.94 13.20
CA SER A 230 6.93 -3.25 13.62
C SER A 230 6.66 -3.55 15.11
N ARG A 231 6.69 -2.52 15.96
CA ARG A 231 6.29 -2.62 17.37
C ARG A 231 4.85 -3.10 17.53
N ASP A 232 3.92 -2.55 16.74
CA ASP A 232 2.50 -2.90 16.85
C ASP A 232 2.26 -4.33 16.38
N VAL A 233 2.96 -4.77 15.32
CA VAL A 233 2.97 -6.19 14.89
C VAL A 233 3.55 -7.09 15.98
N ARG A 234 4.68 -6.73 16.58
CA ARG A 234 5.30 -7.53 17.65
C ARG A 234 4.47 -7.55 18.93
N SER A 235 3.54 -6.62 19.14
CA SER A 235 2.70 -6.60 20.34
C SER A 235 1.77 -7.81 20.50
N ILE A 236 1.58 -8.63 19.46
CA ILE A 236 0.82 -9.88 19.53
C ILE A 236 1.69 -11.11 19.75
N ASP A 237 3.01 -10.96 19.76
CA ASP A 237 3.96 -12.05 19.92
C ASP A 237 3.88 -12.69 21.31
N PHE A 238 4.16 -14.00 21.40
CA PHE A 238 3.99 -14.79 22.62
C PHE A 238 4.82 -14.22 23.78
N VAL A 239 6.08 -13.84 23.53
CA VAL A 239 6.96 -13.27 24.55
C VAL A 239 6.39 -11.96 25.12
N GLN A 240 5.74 -11.13 24.30
CA GLN A 240 5.12 -9.88 24.76
C GLN A 240 3.89 -10.14 25.62
N GLN A 241 3.05 -11.11 25.23
CA GLN A 241 1.88 -11.52 26.00
C GLN A 241 2.28 -12.19 27.32
N LYS A 242 3.32 -13.04 27.31
CA LYS A 242 3.91 -13.65 28.50
C LYS A 242 4.40 -12.58 29.48
N LEU A 243 5.18 -11.61 28.99
CA LEU A 243 5.66 -10.49 29.80
C LEU A 243 4.50 -9.68 30.40
N GLU A 244 3.42 -9.46 29.65
CA GLU A 244 2.23 -8.80 30.17
C GLU A 244 1.66 -9.51 31.41
N GLN A 245 1.51 -10.83 31.36
CA GLN A 245 0.98 -11.61 32.48
C GLN A 245 1.95 -11.61 33.68
N GLU A 246 3.25 -11.75 33.43
CA GLU A 246 4.24 -11.77 34.50
C GLU A 246 4.39 -10.40 35.20
N PHE A 247 4.34 -9.30 34.45
CA PHE A 247 4.33 -7.96 35.03
C PHE A 247 3.10 -7.74 35.90
N LEU A 248 1.93 -8.19 35.43
CA LEU A 248 0.67 -8.06 36.16
C LEU A 248 0.71 -8.84 37.48
N ALA A 249 1.26 -10.05 37.48
CA ALA A 249 1.44 -10.85 38.69
C ALA A 249 2.36 -10.18 39.73
N MET A 250 3.26 -9.30 39.28
CA MET A 250 4.15 -8.49 40.13
C MET A 250 3.58 -7.11 40.49
N GLY A 251 2.33 -6.81 40.11
CA GLY A 251 1.68 -5.52 40.38
C GLY A 251 2.10 -4.38 39.45
N PHE A 252 2.71 -4.69 38.30
CA PHE A 252 3.08 -3.72 37.27
C PHE A 252 2.23 -3.89 36.00
N TYR A 253 2.18 -2.86 35.17
CA TYR A 253 1.41 -2.84 33.92
C TYR A 253 2.36 -2.72 32.72
N TYR A 254 2.53 -3.80 31.97
CA TYR A 254 3.36 -3.82 30.77
C TYR A 254 2.57 -3.38 29.54
N GLU A 255 3.00 -2.28 28.90
CA GLU A 255 2.32 -1.74 27.72
C GLU A 255 2.94 -2.28 26.42
N ARG A 256 2.52 -3.49 26.03
CA ARG A 256 2.84 -4.05 24.71
C ARG A 256 2.26 -3.20 23.58
N LYS A 257 1.00 -2.76 23.72
CA LYS A 257 0.36 -1.79 22.82
C LYS A 257 0.46 -0.38 23.39
N ARG A 258 0.60 0.63 22.52
CA ARG A 258 0.66 2.03 22.94
C ARG A 258 -0.61 2.41 23.71
N ASN A 259 -0.43 3.07 24.86
CA ASN A 259 -1.52 3.53 25.74
C ASN A 259 -2.46 2.44 26.27
N GLN A 260 -2.06 1.16 26.23
CA GLN A 260 -2.88 0.04 26.67
C GLN A 260 -3.39 0.17 28.12
N HIS A 261 -2.58 0.76 29.01
CA HIS A 261 -2.92 0.94 30.42
C HIS A 261 -3.02 2.42 30.80
N HIS A 262 -3.57 3.26 29.90
CA HIS A 262 -3.62 4.71 30.09
C HIS A 262 -4.21 5.14 31.44
N GLY A 263 -5.26 4.45 31.92
CA GLY A 263 -5.93 4.75 33.20
C GLY A 263 -5.17 4.29 34.46
N GLN A 264 -4.07 3.56 34.33
CA GLN A 264 -3.28 3.09 35.46
C GLN A 264 -2.18 4.10 35.85
N PRO A 265 -1.69 4.08 37.11
CA PRO A 265 -0.62 4.96 37.56
C PRO A 265 0.63 4.86 36.70
N LYS A 266 1.15 6.00 36.21
CA LYS A 266 2.37 6.05 35.38
C LYS A 266 3.59 5.42 36.07
N SER A 267 3.64 5.41 37.39
CA SER A 267 4.75 4.83 38.18
C SER A 267 4.82 3.30 38.10
N LEU A 268 3.69 2.64 37.83
CA LEU A 268 3.54 1.19 37.73
C LEU A 268 3.53 0.69 36.28
N ARG A 269 3.54 1.61 35.31
CA ARG A 269 3.50 1.30 33.89
C ARG A 269 4.90 1.21 33.30
N LEU A 270 5.13 0.21 32.45
CA LEU A 270 6.34 0.08 31.66
C LEU A 270 6.02 -0.16 30.19
N ASP A 271 6.45 0.76 29.34
CA ASP A 271 6.31 0.64 27.89
C ASP A 271 7.24 -0.44 27.33
N ALA A 272 6.75 -1.24 26.39
CA ALA A 272 7.55 -2.29 25.75
C ALA A 272 8.84 -1.78 25.10
N GLU A 273 8.86 -0.56 24.55
CA GLU A 273 10.07 0.06 24.03
C GLU A 273 11.09 0.25 25.16
N LYS A 274 10.64 0.71 26.34
CA LYS A 274 11.51 0.89 27.50
C LYS A 274 12.07 -0.45 28.00
N ALA A 275 11.23 -1.48 28.04
CA ALA A 275 11.67 -2.83 28.38
C ALA A 275 12.72 -3.34 27.38
N GLY A 276 12.48 -3.19 26.08
CA GLY A 276 13.42 -3.58 25.04
C GLY A 276 14.74 -2.80 25.13
N GLN A 277 14.71 -1.50 25.46
CA GLN A 277 15.93 -0.72 25.71
C GLN A 277 16.74 -1.28 26.89
N VAL A 278 16.06 -1.67 27.96
CA VAL A 278 16.69 -2.24 29.15
C VAL A 278 17.34 -3.58 28.81
N LEU A 279 16.60 -4.44 28.12
CA LEU A 279 17.08 -5.76 27.69
C LEU A 279 18.29 -5.65 26.76
N MET A 280 18.17 -4.82 25.72
CA MET A 280 19.24 -4.56 24.74
C MET A 280 20.49 -3.99 25.40
N SER A 281 20.32 -3.09 26.37
CA SER A 281 21.45 -2.47 27.07
C SER A 281 22.17 -3.44 28.01
N PHE A 282 21.43 -4.21 28.82
CA PHE A 282 22.02 -5.02 29.89
C PHE A 282 22.39 -6.43 29.46
N TYR A 283 21.53 -7.09 28.68
CA TYR A 283 21.73 -8.49 28.31
C TYR A 283 22.41 -8.64 26.96
N ASN A 284 22.08 -7.79 25.98
CA ASN A 284 22.78 -7.79 24.69
C ASN A 284 24.04 -6.92 24.67
N LYS A 285 24.34 -6.19 25.76
CA LYS A 285 25.52 -5.31 25.91
C LYS A 285 25.58 -4.19 24.86
N MET A 286 24.44 -3.67 24.43
CA MET A 286 24.31 -2.63 23.40
C MET A 286 23.65 -1.34 23.94
N PRO A 287 24.23 -0.66 24.96
CA PRO A 287 23.62 0.52 25.60
C PRO A 287 23.50 1.73 24.66
N LEU A 288 24.45 1.91 23.74
CA LEU A 288 24.47 3.02 22.79
C LEU A 288 23.31 2.89 21.79
N GLU A 289 23.15 1.71 21.22
CA GLU A 289 22.08 1.39 20.27
C GLU A 289 20.72 1.37 20.95
N ALA A 290 20.62 0.85 22.17
CA ALA A 290 19.40 0.91 22.96
C ALA A 290 18.92 2.36 23.13
N THR A 291 19.83 3.33 23.26
CA THR A 291 19.49 4.74 23.42
C THR A 291 19.16 5.41 22.07
N ASN A 292 20.03 5.22 21.08
CA ASN A 292 20.02 6.03 19.85
C ASN A 292 19.35 5.33 18.64
N ARG A 293 19.17 4.01 18.69
CA ARG A 293 18.70 3.20 17.55
C ARG A 293 17.54 2.28 17.93
N LYS A 294 16.54 2.87 18.58
CA LYS A 294 15.36 2.17 19.11
C LYS A 294 14.57 1.37 18.08
N PHE A 295 14.68 1.74 16.79
CA PHE A 295 14.01 1.02 15.70
C PHE A 295 14.49 -0.44 15.55
N TYR A 296 15.69 -0.78 16.04
CA TYR A 296 16.18 -2.16 16.03
C TYR A 296 15.44 -3.07 17.02
N ILE A 297 14.92 -2.51 18.12
CA ILE A 297 14.31 -3.27 19.23
C ILE A 297 13.15 -4.13 18.74
N PHE A 298 12.25 -3.56 17.93
CA PHE A 298 11.11 -4.26 17.32
C PHE A 298 11.34 -4.59 15.85
N GLY A 299 12.57 -4.40 15.37
CA GLY A 299 12.98 -4.65 14.01
C GLY A 299 13.90 -5.87 13.95
N ASP A 300 15.08 -5.67 13.40
CA ASP A 300 15.99 -6.77 13.02
C ASP A 300 16.62 -7.47 14.23
N ARG A 301 16.62 -6.85 15.42
CA ARG A 301 17.19 -7.42 16.66
C ARG A 301 16.13 -7.98 17.60
N TYR A 302 14.86 -7.99 17.20
CA TYR A 302 13.76 -8.34 18.10
C TYR A 302 13.94 -9.73 18.73
N GLU A 303 14.25 -10.74 17.92
CA GLU A 303 14.45 -12.13 18.39
C GLU A 303 15.67 -12.27 19.31
N GLU A 304 16.70 -11.42 19.15
CA GLU A 304 17.89 -11.40 20.00
C GLU A 304 17.62 -10.74 21.36
N ILE A 305 16.68 -9.79 21.41
CA ILE A 305 16.34 -9.01 22.60
C ILE A 305 15.23 -9.69 23.41
N PHE A 306 14.18 -10.17 22.75
CA PHE A 306 13.00 -10.79 23.34
C PHE A 306 13.01 -12.29 23.12
N THR A 307 13.97 -12.98 23.73
CA THR A 307 14.07 -14.44 23.72
C THR A 307 13.06 -15.08 24.68
N ASP A 308 12.77 -16.37 24.49
CA ASP A 308 11.87 -17.15 25.38
C ASP A 308 12.32 -17.18 26.85
N ASN A 309 13.62 -16.99 27.08
CA ASN A 309 14.25 -16.97 28.39
C ASN A 309 14.09 -15.64 29.14
N ILE A 310 13.50 -14.63 28.51
CA ILE A 310 13.19 -13.36 29.15
C ILE A 310 11.90 -13.50 29.99
N ASN A 311 11.90 -12.80 31.13
CA ASN A 311 10.77 -12.69 32.05
C ASN A 311 10.71 -11.29 32.67
N ALA A 312 9.63 -10.99 33.39
CA ALA A 312 9.40 -9.68 34.00
C ALA A 312 10.51 -9.26 34.96
N GLU A 313 11.05 -10.19 35.75
CA GLU A 313 12.13 -9.92 36.70
C GLU A 313 13.41 -9.42 36.00
N LYS A 314 13.82 -10.09 34.91
CA LYS A 314 14.95 -9.69 34.08
C LYS A 314 14.78 -8.29 33.49
N VAL A 315 13.55 -7.83 33.28
CA VAL A 315 13.30 -6.44 32.83
C VAL A 315 13.31 -5.48 34.02
N LEU A 316 12.61 -5.79 35.10
CA LEU A 316 12.38 -4.90 36.23
C LEU A 316 13.64 -4.64 37.06
N LEU A 317 14.51 -5.63 37.27
CA LEU A 317 15.75 -5.49 38.04
C LEU A 317 16.67 -4.37 37.50
N PRO A 318 17.13 -4.43 36.23
CA PRO A 318 17.93 -3.37 35.64
C PRO A 318 17.14 -2.06 35.46
N TYR A 319 15.83 -2.12 35.16
CA TYR A 319 15.00 -0.92 35.05
C TYR A 319 14.95 -0.11 36.36
N ASN A 320 14.71 -0.78 37.50
CA ASN A 320 14.68 -0.15 38.81
C ASN A 320 16.05 0.43 39.19
N SER A 321 17.14 -0.26 38.86
CA SER A 321 18.51 0.24 39.05
C SER A 321 18.76 1.55 38.30
N ILE A 322 18.29 1.67 37.04
CA ILE A 322 18.38 2.91 36.25
C ILE A 322 17.50 4.00 36.86
N LYS A 323 16.28 3.66 37.29
CA LYS A 323 15.32 4.60 37.87
C LYS A 323 15.84 5.22 39.16
N ASN A 324 16.42 4.41 40.04
CA ASN A 324 17.00 4.86 41.31
C ASN A 324 18.20 5.81 41.09
N ARG A 325 19.15 5.44 40.21
CA ARG A 325 20.29 6.32 39.86
C ARG A 325 19.86 7.66 39.24
N ARG A 326 18.74 7.69 38.50
CA ARG A 326 18.21 8.95 37.95
C ARG A 326 17.59 9.84 39.01
N ARG A 327 16.89 9.27 40.00
CA ARG A 327 16.35 10.02 41.15
C ARG A 327 17.48 10.67 41.95
N GLU A 328 18.52 9.90 42.30
CA GLU A 328 19.70 10.43 43.03
C GLU A 328 20.40 11.58 42.32
N LYS A 329 20.43 11.60 40.98
CA LYS A 329 21.00 12.70 40.20
C LYS A 329 20.10 13.94 40.14
N THR A 330 18.80 13.75 40.29
CA THR A 330 17.81 14.83 40.25
C THR A 330 17.73 15.49 41.62
N ASP A 331 17.85 14.72 42.71
CA ASP A 331 17.86 15.23 44.08
C ASP A 331 19.18 15.95 44.46
N LYS A 332 20.22 15.82 43.63
CA LYS A 332 21.52 16.52 43.77
C LYS A 332 21.61 17.83 42.97
N ARG A 333 20.56 18.20 42.24
CA ARG A 333 20.43 19.47 41.51
C ARG A 333 19.33 20.29 42.14
#